data_AF-A0A917QGV2-F1
#
_entry.id   AF-A0A917QGV2-F1
#
_cell.length_a   1.000
_cell.length_b   1.000
_cell.length_c   1.000
_cell.angle_alpha   90.00
_cell.angle_beta   90.00
_cell.angle_gamma   90.00
#
_symmetry.space_group_name_H-M   'P 1'
#
loop_
_entity.id
_entity.type
_entity.pdbx_description
1 polymer ?
#
loop_
_entity_poly.entity_id
_entity_poly.type
_entity_poly.pdbx_seq_one_letter_code
_entity_poly.pdbx_strand_id
1 'polypeptide(L)'
;MDSSSDEHALRSLFSSAELAEIDSRSIKRESDGSKDALSLLINWRSHIEKIDRDRALSWDDRSVWNQYDLVAALTIRDHLQCALEVLPADVRSKIENWVLKVDEKFSDFTVSDSGERIQRVVGQSINGRQWWWFRIPADGPIATDFERMAKQGWS
;
A
#
# COMPACT_ATOMS: atom_id res chain seq x y z
N MET A 1 -16.47 7.86 -0.42
CA MET A 1 -15.78 9.09 0.04
C MET A 1 -14.79 9.47 -1.04
N ASP A 2 -14.69 10.76 -1.32
CA ASP A 2 -13.83 11.32 -2.36
C ASP A 2 -12.39 11.43 -1.82
N SER A 3 -11.41 10.81 -2.50
CA SER A 3 -9.98 10.87 -2.13
C SER A 3 -9.47 12.31 -1.99
N SER A 4 -10.06 13.26 -2.71
CA SER A 4 -9.70 14.69 -2.61
C SER A 4 -10.13 15.30 -1.26
N SER A 5 -11.26 14.86 -0.71
CA SER A 5 -11.75 15.33 0.60
C SER A 5 -10.91 14.77 1.76
N ASP A 6 -10.44 13.52 1.63
CA ASP A 6 -9.60 12.87 2.63
C ASP A 6 -8.18 13.44 2.65
N GLU A 7 -7.63 13.78 1.47
CA GLU A 7 -6.34 14.47 1.36
C GLU A 7 -6.39 15.85 2.05
N HIS A 8 -7.44 16.63 1.80
CA HIS A 8 -7.58 17.95 2.42
C HIS A 8 -7.70 17.85 3.95
N ALA A 9 -8.50 16.89 4.44
CA ALA A 9 -8.63 16.63 5.87
C ALA A 9 -7.28 16.25 6.51
N LEU A 10 -6.53 15.34 5.89
CA LEU A 10 -5.22 14.92 6.37
C LEU A 10 -4.22 16.08 6.39
N ARG A 11 -4.13 16.85 5.30
CA ARG A 11 -3.22 18.00 5.20
C ARG A 11 -3.58 19.11 6.20
N SER A 12 -4.85 19.27 6.57
CA SER A 12 -5.30 20.27 7.55
C SER A 12 -4.75 20.07 8.97
N LEU A 13 -4.22 18.89 9.28
CA LEU A 13 -3.64 18.56 10.59
C LEU A 13 -2.21 19.10 10.79
N PHE A 14 -1.63 19.66 9.73
CA PHE A 14 -0.25 20.14 9.70
C PHE A 14 -0.23 21.65 9.49
N SER A 15 0.67 22.32 10.19
CA SER A 15 0.99 23.72 9.93
C SER A 15 1.68 23.89 8.58
N SER A 16 1.70 25.10 8.04
CA SER A 16 2.38 25.39 6.78
C SER A 16 3.89 25.08 6.83
N ALA A 17 4.53 25.25 7.99
CA ALA A 17 5.93 24.91 8.18
C ALA A 17 6.16 23.38 8.12
N GLU A 18 5.28 22.60 8.77
CA GLU A 18 5.34 21.14 8.71
C GLU A 18 5.04 20.61 7.30
N LEU A 19 4.11 21.23 6.57
CA LEU A 19 3.82 20.86 5.18
C LEU A 19 5.01 21.14 4.27
N ALA A 20 5.69 22.27 4.42
CA ALA A 20 6.92 22.57 3.68
C ALA A 20 8.05 21.58 4.03
N GLU A 21 8.14 21.19 5.30
CA GLU A 21 9.13 20.22 5.78
C GLU A 21 8.89 18.82 5.18
N ILE A 22 7.63 18.40 5.10
CA ILE A 22 7.20 17.15 4.44
C ILE A 22 7.52 17.19 2.94
N ASP A 23 7.15 18.27 2.26
CA ASP A 23 7.35 18.44 0.81
C ASP A 23 8.85 18.41 0.44
N SER A 24 9.70 19.08 1.23
CA SER A 24 11.15 19.13 1.01
C SER A 24 11.85 17.77 1.09
N ARG A 25 11.19 16.75 1.67
CA ARG A 25 11.70 15.38 1.83
C ARG A 25 11.05 14.39 0.86
N SER A 26 10.41 14.89 -0.19
CA SER A 26 9.80 14.05 -1.22
C SER A 26 10.82 13.10 -1.85
N ILE A 27 10.42 11.84 -2.00
CA ILE A 27 11.23 10.81 -2.67
C ILE A 27 11.01 10.96 -4.18
N LYS A 28 12.11 11.13 -4.93
CA LYS A 28 12.06 11.17 -6.40
C LYS A 28 11.82 9.78 -6.96
N ARG A 29 10.85 9.64 -7.85
CA ARG A 29 10.66 8.47 -8.71
C ARG A 29 10.99 8.85 -10.14
N GLU A 30 11.76 8.02 -10.83
CA GLU A 30 12.21 8.30 -12.20
C GLU A 30 11.06 8.47 -13.21
N SER A 31 9.85 7.97 -12.90
CA SER A 31 8.71 7.97 -13.81
C SER A 31 7.45 8.70 -13.34
N ASP A 32 7.31 9.11 -12.06
CA ASP A 32 6.06 9.68 -11.52
C ASP A 32 6.18 11.07 -10.85
N GLY A 33 7.38 11.64 -10.87
CA GLY A 33 7.70 12.86 -10.12
C GLY A 33 8.19 12.55 -8.70
N SER A 34 8.19 13.56 -7.85
CA SER A 34 8.52 13.40 -6.43
C SER A 34 7.23 13.23 -5.62
N LYS A 35 7.21 12.27 -4.70
CA LYS A 35 6.08 12.05 -3.78
C LYS A 35 6.51 12.26 -2.34
N ASP A 36 5.75 13.09 -1.63
CA ASP A 36 5.90 13.30 -0.19
C ASP A 36 5.22 12.17 0.62
N ALA A 37 5.48 12.13 1.93
CA ALA A 37 4.93 11.10 2.81
C ALA A 37 3.39 11.11 2.86
N LEU A 38 2.74 12.28 2.74
CA LEU A 38 1.28 12.38 2.77
C LEU A 38 0.65 11.80 1.50
N SER A 39 1.24 12.10 0.33
CA SER A 39 0.82 11.57 -0.96
C SER A 39 0.98 10.05 -1.00
N LEU A 40 2.07 9.53 -0.45
CA LEU A 40 2.30 8.08 -0.33
C LEU A 40 1.29 7.41 0.62
N LEU A 41 0.94 8.04 1.75
CA LEU A 41 -0.10 7.56 2.65
C LEU A 41 -1.48 7.54 1.99
N ILE A 42 -1.85 8.59 1.25
CA ILE A 42 -3.11 8.66 0.51
C ILE A 42 -3.17 7.57 -0.55
N ASN A 43 -2.06 7.35 -1.27
CA ASN A 43 -1.96 6.29 -2.26
C ASN A 43 -2.09 4.91 -1.62
N TRP A 44 -1.39 4.65 -0.51
CA TRP A 44 -1.48 3.39 0.24
C TRP A 44 -2.93 3.13 0.66
N ARG A 45 -3.56 4.11 1.33
CA ARG A 45 -4.96 4.03 1.75
C ARG A 45 -5.91 3.75 0.58
N SER A 46 -5.76 4.48 -0.53
CA SER A 46 -6.61 4.31 -1.69
C SER A 46 -6.48 2.92 -2.30
N HIS A 47 -5.27 2.35 -2.31
CA HIS A 47 -5.05 0.98 -2.77
C HIS A 47 -5.72 -0.04 -1.83
N ILE A 48 -5.54 0.11 -0.52
CA ILE A 48 -6.18 -0.77 0.46
C ILE A 48 -7.70 -0.72 0.38
N GLU A 49 -8.29 0.47 0.23
CA GLU A 49 -9.73 0.62 0.06
C GLU A 49 -10.25 0.02 -1.25
N LYS A 50 -9.49 0.13 -2.35
CA LYS A 50 -9.86 -0.48 -3.62
C LYS A 50 -9.80 -2.00 -3.55
N ILE A 51 -8.72 -2.56 -3.01
CA ILE A 51 -8.56 -4.01 -2.81
C ILE A 51 -9.71 -4.54 -1.96
N ASP A 52 -9.98 -3.91 -0.81
CA ASP A 52 -11.04 -4.36 0.10
C ASP A 52 -12.43 -4.32 -0.56
N ARG A 53 -12.71 -3.29 -1.35
CA ARG A 53 -13.97 -3.18 -2.10
C ARG A 53 -14.10 -4.27 -3.18
N ASP A 54 -13.02 -4.56 -3.89
CA ASP A 54 -13.01 -5.53 -4.97
C ASP A 54 -13.23 -6.97 -4.49
N ARG A 55 -12.98 -7.24 -3.20
CA ARG A 55 -13.22 -8.58 -2.61
C ARG A 55 -14.66 -9.06 -2.78
N ALA A 56 -15.63 -8.15 -2.85
CA ALA A 56 -17.04 -8.47 -3.05
C ALA A 56 -17.42 -8.69 -4.52
N LEU A 57 -16.50 -8.45 -5.46
CA LEU A 57 -16.74 -8.57 -6.90
C LEU A 57 -16.29 -9.93 -7.44
N SER A 58 -16.81 -10.28 -8.61
CA SER A 58 -16.39 -11.50 -9.31
C SER A 58 -14.97 -11.35 -9.85
N TRP A 59 -14.22 -12.45 -9.86
CA TRP A 59 -12.85 -12.48 -10.40
C TRP A 59 -12.76 -12.13 -11.89
N ASP A 60 -13.82 -12.35 -12.67
CA ASP A 60 -13.88 -12.02 -14.10
C ASP A 60 -14.35 -10.58 -14.40
N ASP A 61 -14.67 -9.80 -13.36
CA ASP A 61 -14.99 -8.39 -13.51
C ASP A 61 -13.72 -7.62 -13.93
N ARG A 62 -13.79 -6.92 -15.07
CA ARG A 62 -12.62 -6.25 -15.65
C ARG A 62 -12.11 -5.05 -14.84
N SER A 63 -12.86 -4.60 -13.84
CA SER A 63 -12.49 -3.48 -12.98
C SER A 63 -11.73 -3.91 -11.72
N VAL A 64 -11.69 -5.22 -11.42
CA VAL A 64 -11.03 -5.72 -10.20
C VAL A 64 -9.52 -5.69 -10.36
N TRP A 65 -8.87 -5.42 -9.23
CA TRP A 65 -7.43 -5.51 -9.11
C TRP A 65 -6.96 -6.95 -8.91
N ASN A 66 -5.76 -7.22 -9.39
CA ASN A 66 -5.14 -8.54 -9.40
C ASN A 66 -3.88 -8.58 -8.50
N GLN A 67 -3.15 -9.68 -8.52
CA GLN A 67 -1.94 -9.87 -7.71
C GLN A 67 -0.81 -8.87 -7.99
N TYR A 68 -0.73 -8.31 -9.21
CA TYR A 68 0.25 -7.27 -9.53
C TYR A 68 -0.12 -5.93 -8.90
N ASP A 69 -1.41 -5.62 -8.81
CA ASP A 69 -1.89 -4.41 -8.12
C ASP A 69 -1.63 -4.50 -6.60
N LEU A 70 -1.72 -5.70 -6.01
CA LEU A 70 -1.27 -5.92 -4.63
C LEU A 70 0.22 -5.60 -4.49
N VAL A 71 1.08 -6.12 -5.37
CA VAL A 71 2.53 -5.83 -5.34
C VAL A 71 2.80 -4.32 -5.48
N ALA A 72 2.06 -3.62 -6.34
CA ALA A 72 2.15 -2.17 -6.46
C ALA A 72 1.80 -1.47 -5.13
N ALA A 73 0.73 -1.91 -4.45
CA ALA A 73 0.34 -1.39 -3.15
C ALA A 73 1.43 -1.62 -2.08
N LEU A 74 2.00 -2.83 -2.00
CA LEU A 74 3.07 -3.15 -1.04
C LEU A 74 4.33 -2.32 -1.29
N THR A 75 4.64 -2.05 -2.56
CA THR A 75 5.75 -1.18 -2.95
C THR A 75 5.51 0.28 -2.54
N ILE A 76 4.26 0.76 -2.63
CA ILE A 76 3.89 2.10 -2.11
C ILE A 76 4.13 2.15 -0.60
N ARG A 77 3.80 1.08 0.14
CA ARG A 77 4.01 1.03 1.60
C ARG A 77 5.49 1.02 1.99
N ASP A 78 6.36 0.42 1.19
CA ASP A 78 7.82 0.51 1.36
C ASP A 78 8.31 1.95 1.16
N HIS A 79 7.87 2.62 0.09
CA HIS A 79 8.25 4.02 -0.13
C HIS A 79 7.74 4.93 0.99
N LEU A 80 6.52 4.69 1.49
CA LEU A 80 5.99 5.40 2.63
C LEU A 80 6.87 5.21 3.87
N GLN A 81 7.31 3.98 4.13
CA GLN A 81 8.24 3.69 5.23
C GLN A 81 9.53 4.52 5.09
N CYS A 82 10.16 4.51 3.90
CA CYS A 82 11.36 5.30 3.65
C CYS A 82 11.12 6.80 3.83
N ALA A 83 9.95 7.32 3.42
CA ALA A 83 9.62 8.73 3.57
C ALA A 83 9.45 9.12 5.04
N LEU A 84 8.90 8.22 5.88
CA LEU A 84 8.74 8.45 7.32
C LEU A 84 10.09 8.52 8.05
N GLU A 85 11.05 7.68 7.66
CA GLU A 85 12.36 7.57 8.32
C GLU A 85 13.17 8.86 8.30
N VAL A 86 12.98 9.69 7.27
CA VAL A 86 13.69 10.97 7.09
C VAL A 86 12.97 12.19 7.67
N LEU A 87 11.74 12.02 8.17
CA LEU A 87 10.96 13.11 8.75
C LEU A 87 11.38 13.41 10.20
N PRO A 88 11.27 14.68 10.65
CA PRO A 88 11.33 15.02 12.06
C PRO A 88 10.36 14.18 12.89
N ALA A 89 10.75 13.81 14.12
CA ALA A 89 10.02 12.84 14.94
C ALA A 89 8.56 13.27 15.24
N ASP A 90 8.34 14.56 15.50
CA ASP A 90 7.03 15.16 15.76
C ASP A 90 6.10 15.07 14.54
N VAL A 91 6.61 15.41 13.35
CA VAL A 91 5.87 15.30 12.08
C VAL A 91 5.59 13.84 11.75
N ARG A 92 6.61 12.98 11.91
CA ARG A 92 6.53 11.54 11.66
C ARG A 92 5.45 10.88 12.49
N SER A 93 5.43 11.11 13.80
CA SER A 93 4.44 10.50 14.71
C SER A 93 2.99 10.87 14.35
N LYS A 94 2.75 12.07 13.81
CA LYS A 94 1.41 12.44 13.33
C LYS A 94 0.98 11.59 12.14
N ILE A 95 1.89 11.32 11.19
CA ILE A 95 1.61 10.51 10.00
C ILE A 95 1.50 9.03 10.38
N GLU A 96 2.38 8.52 11.24
CA GLU A 96 2.38 7.13 11.71
C GLU A 96 1.04 6.71 12.33
N ASN A 97 0.37 7.60 13.07
CA ASN A 97 -0.97 7.34 13.61
C ASN A 97 -2.02 7.07 12.52
N TRP A 98 -1.86 7.64 11.33
CA TRP A 98 -2.74 7.37 10.19
C TRP A 98 -2.32 6.11 9.44
N VAL A 99 -1.01 5.91 9.28
CA VAL A 99 -0.44 4.68 8.70
C VAL A 99 -0.94 3.47 9.45
N LEU A 100 -0.90 3.50 10.79
CA LEU A 100 -1.37 2.42 11.64
C LEU A 100 -2.82 2.04 11.35
N LYS A 101 -3.72 3.01 11.19
CA LYS A 101 -5.15 2.73 10.87
C LYS A 101 -5.33 2.04 9.52
N VAL A 102 -4.53 2.43 8.52
CA VAL A 102 -4.58 1.81 7.19
C VAL A 102 -3.96 0.41 7.23
N ASP A 103 -2.88 0.24 7.98
CA ASP A 103 -2.19 -1.04 8.19
C ASP A 103 -3.07 -2.04 8.99
N GLU A 104 -3.83 -1.56 9.98
CA GLU A 104 -4.86 -2.33 10.70
C GLU A 104 -5.94 -2.80 9.73
N LYS A 105 -6.51 -1.89 8.94
CA LYS A 105 -7.50 -2.25 7.92
C LYS A 105 -6.97 -3.27 6.92
N PHE A 106 -5.73 -3.11 6.45
CA PHE A 106 -5.10 -4.10 5.58
C PHE A 106 -4.98 -5.46 6.28
N SER A 107 -4.61 -5.47 7.55
CA SER A 107 -4.50 -6.70 8.35
C SER A 107 -5.84 -7.40 8.56
N ASP A 108 -6.95 -6.65 8.66
CA ASP A 108 -8.29 -7.19 8.91
C ASP A 108 -8.81 -8.11 7.79
N PHE A 109 -8.47 -7.82 6.53
CA PHE A 109 -8.93 -8.61 5.39
C PHE A 109 -7.87 -9.51 4.77
N THR A 110 -6.64 -9.46 5.28
CA THR A 110 -5.55 -10.30 4.81
C THR A 110 -5.18 -11.35 5.83
N VAL A 111 -4.59 -12.44 5.35
CA VAL A 111 -4.02 -13.50 6.18
C VAL A 111 -2.51 -13.55 6.01
N SER A 112 -1.82 -14.08 7.01
CA SER A 112 -0.38 -14.37 6.92
C SER A 112 -0.11 -15.39 5.81
N ASP A 113 0.93 -15.12 5.03
CA ASP A 113 1.43 -15.98 3.95
C ASP A 113 2.94 -16.18 4.15
N SER A 114 3.50 -17.27 3.60
CA SER A 114 4.95 -17.49 3.65
C SER A 114 5.73 -16.45 2.83
N GLY A 115 5.04 -15.71 1.95
CA GLY A 115 5.63 -14.75 1.04
C GLY A 115 6.08 -15.38 -0.27
N GLU A 116 6.08 -16.72 -0.40
CA GLU A 116 6.48 -17.41 -1.63
C GLU A 116 5.62 -17.02 -2.83
N ARG A 117 4.31 -16.84 -2.61
CA ARG A 117 3.39 -16.46 -3.68
C ARG A 117 3.70 -15.07 -4.22
N ILE A 118 3.90 -14.10 -3.33
CA ILE A 118 4.30 -12.75 -3.70
C ILE A 118 5.68 -12.75 -4.34
N GLN A 119 6.66 -13.48 -3.78
CA GLN A 119 8.01 -13.60 -4.34
C GLN A 119 7.99 -14.04 -5.81
N ARG A 120 7.12 -14.99 -6.17
CA ARG A 120 6.97 -15.43 -7.56
C ARG A 120 6.39 -14.35 -8.48
N VAL A 121 5.44 -13.56 -7.99
CA VAL A 121 4.87 -12.44 -8.76
C VAL A 121 5.93 -11.38 -9.03
N VAL A 122 6.75 -11.03 -8.03
CA VAL A 122 7.81 -10.02 -8.19
C VAL A 122 9.00 -10.57 -9.00
N GLY A 123 9.22 -11.89 -9.00
CA GLY A 123 10.34 -12.53 -9.70
C GLY A 123 11.71 -12.31 -9.03
N GLN A 124 11.74 -11.84 -7.78
CA GLN A 124 12.96 -11.60 -7.01
C GLN A 124 12.72 -11.91 -5.53
N SER A 125 13.79 -12.14 -4.77
CA SER A 125 13.71 -12.40 -3.33
C SER A 125 13.04 -11.24 -2.58
N ILE A 126 12.16 -11.59 -1.64
CA ILE A 126 11.54 -10.64 -0.71
C ILE A 126 12.14 -10.74 0.70
N ASN A 127 13.29 -11.41 0.84
CA ASN A 127 13.98 -11.51 2.12
C ASN A 127 14.33 -10.11 2.66
N GLY A 128 14.07 -9.89 3.95
CA GLY A 128 14.29 -8.59 4.60
C GLY A 128 13.21 -7.54 4.31
N ARG A 129 12.17 -7.87 3.54
CA ARG A 129 10.97 -7.02 3.43
C ARG A 129 10.17 -7.03 4.74
N GLN A 130 9.34 -6.00 4.90
CA GLN A 130 8.53 -5.81 6.09
C GLN A 130 7.28 -6.71 6.09
N TRP A 131 6.62 -6.81 7.25
CA TRP A 131 5.53 -7.75 7.52
C TRP A 131 4.37 -7.71 6.49
N TRP A 132 4.10 -6.55 5.88
CA TRP A 132 3.02 -6.41 4.89
C TRP A 132 3.28 -7.24 3.62
N TRP A 133 4.53 -7.56 3.29
CA TRP A 133 4.89 -8.45 2.17
C TRP A 133 4.57 -9.92 2.43
N PHE A 134 4.23 -10.29 3.65
CA PHE A 134 3.90 -11.65 4.07
C PHE A 134 2.41 -11.79 4.33
N ARG A 135 1.60 -11.04 3.57
CA ARG A 135 0.14 -11.05 3.67
C ARG A 135 -0.51 -11.03 2.30
N ILE A 136 -1.60 -11.78 2.17
CA ILE A 136 -2.46 -11.79 0.97
C ILE A 136 -3.93 -11.65 1.40
N PRO A 137 -4.81 -11.10 0.54
CA PRO A 137 -6.26 -11.11 0.78
C PRO A 137 -6.77 -12.52 1.09
N ALA A 138 -7.65 -12.64 2.08
CA ALA A 138 -8.23 -13.92 2.48
C ALA A 138 -9.19 -14.49 1.43
N ASP A 139 -9.80 -13.61 0.64
CA ASP A 139 -10.81 -13.92 -0.37
C ASP A 139 -10.75 -12.89 -1.51
N GLY A 140 -11.68 -13.01 -2.46
CA GLY A 140 -11.84 -12.10 -3.58
C GLY A 140 -10.97 -12.41 -4.80
N PRO A 141 -10.92 -11.48 -5.77
CA PRO A 141 -10.22 -11.68 -7.04
C PRO A 141 -8.72 -11.99 -6.88
N ILE A 142 -8.01 -11.25 -6.02
CA ILE A 142 -6.57 -11.46 -5.80
C ILE A 142 -6.28 -12.82 -5.16
N ALA A 143 -7.09 -13.26 -4.20
CA ALA A 143 -6.96 -14.61 -3.62
C ALA A 143 -7.17 -15.69 -4.70
N THR A 144 -8.16 -15.49 -5.57
CA THR A 144 -8.44 -16.37 -6.71
C THR A 144 -7.28 -16.40 -7.70
N ASP A 145 -6.63 -15.27 -7.99
CA ASP A 145 -5.44 -15.22 -8.84
C ASP A 145 -4.31 -16.10 -8.27
N PHE A 146 -4.03 -15.96 -6.97
CA PHE A 146 -3.01 -16.78 -6.32
C PHE A 146 -3.35 -18.27 -6.36
N GLU A 147 -4.62 -18.65 -6.17
CA GLU A 147 -5.05 -20.04 -6.32
C GLU A 147 -4.89 -20.56 -7.76
N ARG A 148 -5.24 -19.75 -8.76
CA ARG A 148 -5.12 -20.12 -10.17
C ARG A 148 -3.66 -20.30 -10.56
N MET A 149 -2.79 -19.39 -10.13
CA MET A 149 -1.35 -19.51 -10.31
C MET A 149 -0.82 -20.80 -9.67
N ALA A 150 -1.30 -21.16 -8.47
CA ALA A 150 -0.93 -22.43 -7.84
C ALA A 150 -1.42 -23.67 -8.63
N LYS A 151 -2.64 -23.62 -9.19
CA LYS A 151 -3.25 -24.73 -9.95
C LYS A 151 -2.65 -24.94 -11.34
N GLN A 152 -2.19 -23.88 -12.00
CA GLN A 152 -1.67 -23.97 -13.37
C GLN A 152 -0.30 -24.67 -13.47
N GLY A 153 0.29 -25.05 -12.33
CA GLY A 153 1.68 -25.49 -12.28
C GLY A 153 2.58 -24.31 -12.55
N TRP A 154 3.48 -24.01 -11.63
CA TRP A 154 4.46 -22.96 -11.83
C TRP A 154 5.42 -23.43 -12.91
N SER A 155 5.11 -23.08 -14.17
CA SER A 155 5.95 -23.34 -15.34
C SER A 155 7.16 -22.42 -15.34
#